data_AF-A0A376MQQ9-F1
#
_entry.id   AF-A0A376MQQ9-F1
#
_cell.length_a   1.000
_cell.length_b   1.000
_cell.length_c   1.000
_cell.angle_alpha   90.00
_cell.angle_beta   90.00
_cell.angle_gamma   90.00
#
_symmetry.space_group_name_H-M   'P 1'
#
loop_
_entity.id
_entity.type
_entity.pdbx_description
1 polymer ?
#
loop_
_entity_poly.entity_id
_entity_poly.type
_entity_poly.pdbx_seq_one_letter_code
_entity_poly.pdbx_strand_id
1 'polypeptide(L)' 'MVIAPSFADIFYGNSFNNQLLPVKLSDAEVDELFALVKANPGIHFDVDLEAQEVKAGEKTYRFTMMPSVATA' A
#
# COMPACT_ATOMS: atom_id res chain seq x y z
N MET A 1 -4.97 3.28 -5.00
CA MET A 1 -4.05 2.57 -4.10
C MET A 1 -4.86 1.75 -3.12
N VAL A 2 -4.42 0.54 -2.82
CA VAL A 2 -4.97 -0.28 -1.72
C VAL A 2 -3.80 -0.75 -0.88
N ILE A 3 -3.89 -0.53 0.43
CA ILE A 3 -2.90 -0.98 1.41
C ILE A 3 -3.50 -2.13 2.21
N ALA A 4 -2.83 -3.28 2.25
CA ALA A 4 -3.31 -4.45 3.00
C ALA A 4 -2.15 -5.37 3.42
N PRO A 5 -2.34 -6.21 4.45
CA PRO A 5 -1.35 -7.22 4.83
C PRO A 5 -1.14 -8.31 3.76
N SER A 6 -2.17 -8.57 2.96
CA SER A 6 -2.15 -9.56 1.88
C SER A 6 -3.21 -9.23 0.81
N PHE A 7 -3.01 -9.74 -0.40
CA PHE A 7 -3.98 -9.66 -1.49
C PHE A 7 -4.23 -11.07 -2.05
N ALA A 8 -5.47 -11.36 -2.45
CA ALA A 8 -5.84 -12.64 -3.06
C ALA A 8 -5.37 -12.73 -4.52
N ASP A 9 -4.97 -13.92 -4.98
CA ASP A 9 -4.30 -14.15 -6.28
C ASP A 9 -5.07 -13.61 -7.51
N ILE A 10 -6.39 -13.47 -7.41
CA ILE A 10 -7.27 -12.96 -8.48
C ILE A 10 -7.18 -11.43 -8.64
N PHE A 11 -6.78 -10.69 -7.59
CA PHE A 11 -6.62 -9.23 -7.66
C PHE A 11 -5.38 -8.81 -8.46
N TYR A 12 -4.43 -9.71 -8.70
CA TYR A 12 -3.14 -9.38 -9.32
C TYR A 12 -3.17 -9.35 -10.84
N GLY A 13 -4.01 -10.17 -11.49
CA GLY A 13 -4.10 -10.21 -12.96
C GLY A 13 -4.73 -8.96 -13.59
N ASN A 14 -5.50 -8.18 -12.81
CA ASN A 14 -6.24 -7.01 -13.29
C ASN A 14 -5.80 -5.67 -12.67
N SER A 15 -4.92 -5.65 -11.67
CA SER A 15 -4.52 -4.39 -10.99
C SER A 15 -3.62 -3.51 -11.86
N PHE A 16 -2.73 -4.11 -12.65
CA PHE A 16 -1.87 -3.37 -13.60
C PHE A 16 -2.66 -2.71 -14.73
N ASN A 17 -3.67 -3.39 -15.27
CA ASN A 17 -4.54 -2.85 -16.32
C ASN A 17 -5.52 -1.78 -15.78
N ASN A 18 -5.82 -1.79 -14.48
CA ASN A 18 -6.77 -0.86 -13.83
C ASN A 18 -6.11 0.23 -12.97
N GLN A 19 -4.80 0.50 -13.15
CA GLN A 19 -4.07 1.58 -12.45
C GLN A 19 -4.14 1.50 -10.91
N LEU A 20 -4.28 0.29 -10.37
CA LEU A 20 -4.48 0.07 -8.95
C LEU A 20 -3.15 -0.40 -8.35
N LEU A 21 -2.52 0.44 -7.51
CA LEU A 21 -1.28 0.10 -6.81
C LEU A 21 -1.58 -0.70 -5.52
N PRO A 22 -1.26 -2.01 -5.47
CA PRO A 22 -1.28 -2.77 -4.23
C PRO A 22 -0.01 -2.48 -3.43
N VAL A 23 -0.18 -2.05 -2.19
CA VAL A 23 0.90 -1.81 -1.24
C VAL A 23 0.76 -2.83 -0.11
N LYS A 24 1.78 -3.67 0.06
CA LYS A 24 1.82 -4.66 1.12
C LYS A 24 2.61 -4.12 2.31
N LEU A 25 1.95 -4.02 3.46
CA LEU A 25 2.57 -3.70 4.76
C LEU A 25 2.30 -4.85 5.74
N SER A 26 2.91 -4.85 6.92
CA SER A 26 2.56 -5.80 7.98
C SER A 26 1.22 -5.46 8.64
N ASP A 27 0.59 -6.44 9.31
CA ASP A 27 -0.65 -6.21 10.08
C ASP A 27 -0.48 -5.07 11.10
N ALA A 28 0.66 -5.01 11.79
CA ALA A 28 0.93 -3.98 12.79
C ALA A 28 1.00 -2.56 12.18
N GLU A 29 1.61 -2.44 10.99
CA GLU A 29 1.67 -1.16 10.27
C GLU A 29 0.29 -0.75 9.75
N VAL A 30 -0.52 -1.69 9.27
CA VAL A 30 -1.89 -1.44 8.83
C VAL A 30 -2.76 -0.98 10.01
N ASP A 31 -2.65 -1.62 11.17
CA ASP A 31 -3.34 -1.20 12.39
C ASP A 31 -2.91 0.20 12.85
N GLU A 32 -1.63 0.54 12.74
CA GLU A 32 -1.12 1.88 13.03
C GLU A 32 -1.72 2.92 12.07
N LEU A 33 -1.80 2.61 10.77
CA LEU A 33 -2.43 3.47 9.78
C LEU A 33 -3.91 3.71 10.09
N PHE A 34 -4.66 2.67 10.49
CA PHE A 34 -6.06 2.83 10.92
C PHE A 34 -6.18 3.74 12.14
N ALA A 35 -5.31 3.59 13.13
CA ALA A 35 -5.28 4.47 14.30
C ALA A 35 -4.97 5.92 13.91
N LEU A 36 -4.03 6.12 12.98
CA LEU A 36 -3.61 7.43 12.47
C LEU A 36 -4.77 8.16 11.76
N VAL A 37 -5.49 7.46 10.87
CA VAL A 37 -6.65 8.01 10.15
C VAL A 37 -7.80 8.35 11.11
N LYS A 38 -8.04 7.48 12.10
CA LYS A 38 -9.08 7.71 13.11
C LYS A 38 -8.77 8.93 13.98
N ALA A 39 -7.51 9.13 14.33
CA ALA A 39 -7.05 10.29 15.10
C ALA A 39 -7.02 11.59 14.27
N ASN A 40 -6.79 11.48 12.95
CA ASN A 40 -6.63 12.62 12.05
C ASN A 40 -7.54 12.48 10.81
N PRO A 41 -8.86 12.74 10.94
CA PRO A 41 -9.77 12.69 9.80
C PRO A 41 -9.31 13.62 8.68
N GLY A 42 -9.20 13.10 7.47
CA GLY A 42 -8.71 13.87 6.31
C GLY A 42 -7.19 13.93 6.17
N ILE A 43 -6.42 13.13 6.93
CA ILE A 43 -4.98 13.00 6.73
C ILE A 43 -4.64 12.56 5.30
N HIS A 44 -3.59 13.17 4.74
CA HIS A 44 -3.09 12.85 3.42
C HIS A 44 -2.00 11.78 3.49
N PHE A 45 -1.92 10.98 2.43
CA PHE A 45 -0.92 9.96 2.23
C PHE A 45 -0.14 10.27 0.97
N ASP A 46 1.18 10.36 1.09
CA ASP A 46 2.09 10.51 -0.04
C ASP A 46 2.73 9.17 -0.36
N VAL A 47 2.78 8.82 -1.64
CA VAL A 47 3.34 7.55 -2.09
C VAL A 47 4.49 7.84 -3.04
N ASP A 48 5.69 7.42 -2.64
CA ASP A 48 6.89 7.47 -3.45
C ASP A 48 7.16 6.08 -4.03
N LEU A 49 6.95 5.93 -5.34
CA LEU A 49 7.16 4.66 -6.03
C LEU A 49 8.63 4.34 -6.27
N GLU A 50 9.48 5.36 -6.38
CA GLU A 50 10.92 5.19 -6.62
C GLU A 50 11.61 4.73 -5.33
N ALA A 51 11.27 5.37 -4.21
CA ALA A 51 11.75 4.97 -2.88
C ALA A 51 10.98 3.76 -2.30
N GLN A 52 9.82 3.41 -2.88
CA GLN A 52 8.88 2.41 -2.38
C GLN A 52 8.41 2.69 -0.95
N GLU A 53 7.94 3.93 -0.72
CA GLU A 53 7.52 4.41 0.59
C GLU A 53 6.12 5.02 0.57
N VAL A 54 5.35 4.76 1.63
CA VAL A 54 4.11 5.47 1.94
C VAL A 54 4.37 6.35 3.15
N LYS A 55 4.05 7.63 3.03
CA LYS A 55 4.18 8.62 4.11
C LYS A 55 2.79 9.04 4.56
N ALA A 56 2.56 9.04 5.87
CA ALA A 56 1.30 9.42 6.48
C ALA A 56 1.61 10.31 7.70
N GLY A 57 1.51 11.63 7.52
CA GLY A 57 2.02 12.58 8.50
C GLY A 57 3.53 12.45 8.69
N GLU A 58 3.99 12.22 9.92
CA GLU A 58 5.41 12.03 10.24
C GLU A 58 5.89 10.58 10.09
N LYS A 59 4.98 9.65 9.77
CA LYS A 59 5.28 8.22 9.65
C LYS A 59 5.65 7.88 8.22
N THR A 60 6.64 7.01 8.06
CA THR A 60 7.08 6.47 6.77
C THR A 60 7.09 4.94 6.83
N TYR A 61 6.42 4.32 5.87
CA TYR A 61 6.28 2.87 5.74
C TYR A 61 6.91 2.43 4.43
N ARG A 62 7.90 1.56 4.52
CA ARG A 62 8.53 1.00 3.32
C ARG A 62 7.73 -0.21 2.87
N PHE A 63 7.35 -0.22 1.60
CA PHE A 63 6.74 -1.38 0.98
C PHE A 63 7.68 -1.96 -0.07
N THR A 64 7.46 -3.21 -0.41
CA THR A 64 8.08 -3.80 -1.60
C THR A 64 7.00 -3.91 -2.66
N MET A 65 7.26 -3.37 -3.84
CA MET A 65 6.45 -3.71 -5.01
C MET A 65 6.64 -5.21 -5.25
N MET A 66 5.57 -5.99 -5.06
CA MET A 66 5.61 -7.39 -5.46
C MET A 66 5.88 -7.42 -6.97
N PRO A 67 6.82 -8.26 -7.45
CA PRO A 67 7.08 -8.35 -8.88
C PRO A 67 5.77 -8.64 -9.58
N SER A 68 5.42 -7.83 -10.58
CA SER A 68 4.29 -8.14 -11.46
C SER A 68 4.48 -9.57 -11.95
N VAL A 69 3.44 -10.40 -11.89
CA VAL A 69 3.45 -11.70 -12.57
C VAL A 69 3.46 -11.40 -14.07
N ALA A 70 4.64 -11.12 -14.60
CA ALA A 70 4.97 -11.08 -16.00
C ALA A 70 5.83 -12.31 -16.26
N THR A 71 5.23 -13.49 -16.17
CA THR A 71 5.90 -14.72 -16.57
C THR A 71 4.89 -15.72 -17.12
N ALA A 72 5.15 -16.06 -18.39
CA ALA A 72 4.52 -17.04 -19.29
C ALA A 72 3.28 -16.57 -20.04
#